data_AF-A0A4V2S6E4-F1
#
_entry.id   AF-A0A4V2S6E4-F1
#
_cell.length_a   1.000
_cell.length_b   1.000
_cell.length_c   1.000
_cell.angle_alpha   90.00
_cell.angle_beta   90.00
_cell.angle_gamma   90.00
#
_symmetry.space_group_name_H-M   'P 1'
#
loop_
_entity.id
_entity.type
_entity.pdbx_description
1 polymer ?
#
loop_
_entity_poly.entity_id
_entity_poly.type
_entity_poly.pdbx_seq_one_letter_code
_entity_poly.pdbx_strand_id
1 'polypeptide(L)'
;MNQSSASRLLAPIDVRAAPAPQPGPRANRAHEVRTMPAGLAGYNALSSDPVMTATLDRAGASWAEREISELGALIGSPELAELSRAANRYVPTLHTHDRTAPCQLMSTRRCRHEGRLVVTNLLHRLGSAWAMHPW
;
A
#
# COMPACT_ATOMS: atom_id res chain seq x y z
N MET A 1 12.18 40.17 51.56
CA MET A 1 12.82 41.24 50.76
C MET A 1 13.91 40.63 49.89
N ASN A 2 13.85 40.91 48.58
CA ASN A 2 14.91 40.83 47.56
C ASN A 2 15.32 39.42 47.07
N GLN A 3 14.73 38.87 46.01
CA GLN A 3 14.99 39.06 44.57
C GLN A 3 16.45 38.83 44.13
N SER A 4 16.68 37.84 43.25
CA SER A 4 17.20 38.04 41.88
C SER A 4 17.35 36.68 41.17
N SER A 5 16.27 36.21 40.54
CA SER A 5 16.37 35.13 39.56
C SER A 5 16.90 35.72 38.26
N ALA A 6 18.21 35.66 38.05
CA ALA A 6 18.82 36.02 36.78
C ALA A 6 18.41 34.98 35.73
N SER A 7 17.41 35.33 34.93
CA SER A 7 17.00 34.56 33.75
C SER A 7 18.17 34.53 32.76
N ARG A 8 18.92 33.43 32.76
CA ARG A 8 20.02 33.21 31.83
C ARG A 8 19.40 32.87 30.48
N LEU A 9 19.11 33.90 29.69
CA LEU A 9 18.74 33.74 28.28
C LEU A 9 19.84 32.94 27.60
N LEU A 10 19.55 31.69 27.26
CA LEU A 10 20.39 30.88 26.37
C LEU A 10 20.38 31.60 25.02
N ALA A 11 21.57 31.96 24.53
CA ALA A 11 21.71 32.46 23.17
C ALA A 11 21.12 31.44 22.17
N PRO A 12 20.52 31.88 21.04
CA PRO A 12 20.00 30.98 20.04
C PRO A 12 21.13 30.08 19.54
N ILE A 13 20.89 28.77 19.53
CA ILE A 13 21.79 27.79 18.92
C ILE A 13 21.83 28.10 17.43
N ASP A 14 22.95 28.64 16.95
CA ASP A 14 23.15 28.80 15.51
C ASP A 14 23.45 27.42 14.89
N VAL A 15 22.38 26.78 14.42
CA VAL A 15 22.43 25.45 13.78
C VAL A 15 23.23 25.47 12.47
N ARG A 16 23.55 26.66 11.92
CA ARG A 16 24.33 26.80 10.68
C ARG A 16 25.84 26.82 10.90
N ALA A 17 26.30 27.03 12.15
CA ALA A 17 27.73 27.07 12.48
C ALA A 17 28.29 25.71 12.93
N ALA A 18 27.49 24.64 12.94
CA ALA A 18 27.97 23.32 13.31
C ALA A 18 29.01 22.82 12.28
N PRO A 19 30.25 22.49 12.69
CA PRO A 19 31.22 21.90 11.78
C PRO A 19 30.65 20.59 11.23
N ALA A 20 30.83 20.36 9.92
CA ALA A 20 30.41 19.12 9.28
C ALA A 20 30.95 17.91 10.10
N PRO A 21 30.12 16.88 10.35
CA PRO A 21 30.54 15.75 11.15
C PRO A 21 31.75 15.10 10.50
N GLN A 22 32.90 15.12 11.20
CA GLN A 22 34.11 14.48 10.70
C GLN A 22 33.87 12.96 10.64
N PRO A 23 34.10 12.30 9.49
CA PRO A 23 33.89 10.87 9.39
C PRO A 23 34.85 10.16 10.36
N GLY A 24 34.29 9.50 11.37
CA GLY A 24 35.07 8.73 12.33
C GLY A 24 35.73 7.50 11.67
N PRO A 25 36.76 6.91 12.31
CA PRO A 25 37.65 5.89 11.73
C PRO A 25 37.02 4.52 11.40
N ARG A 26 35.69 4.42 11.25
CA ARG A 26 34.96 3.18 10.94
C ARG A 26 34.02 3.33 9.73
N ALA A 27 34.45 4.02 8.69
CA ALA A 27 33.63 4.27 7.51
C ALA A 27 33.56 3.11 6.48
N ASN A 28 33.98 1.88 6.81
CA ASN A 28 34.05 0.80 5.82
C ASN A 28 33.63 -0.61 6.30
N ARG A 29 32.92 -0.75 7.43
CA ARG A 29 32.38 -2.06 7.84
C ARG A 29 30.89 -2.14 7.52
N ALA A 30 30.55 -2.77 6.40
CA ALA A 30 29.18 -3.22 6.15
C ALA A 30 28.78 -4.19 7.28
N HIS A 31 27.70 -3.88 7.99
CA HIS A 31 27.13 -4.81 8.96
C HIS A 31 26.30 -5.85 8.21
N GLU A 32 26.39 -7.10 8.63
CA GLU A 32 25.61 -8.16 8.01
C GLU A 32 24.17 -8.10 8.52
N VAL A 33 23.21 -8.04 7.59
CA VAL A 33 21.79 -8.02 7.91
C VAL A 33 21.28 -9.46 8.00
N ARG A 34 21.04 -9.95 9.22
CA ARG A 34 20.65 -11.34 9.48
C ARG A 34 19.16 -11.54 9.83
N THR A 35 18.46 -10.49 10.25
CA THR A 35 17.10 -10.59 10.82
C THR A 35 16.00 -10.08 9.88
N MET A 36 16.18 -10.22 8.57
CA MET A 36 15.15 -9.79 7.61
C MET A 36 14.23 -10.98 7.29
N PRO A 37 12.96 -10.97 7.74
CA PRO A 37 12.02 -11.97 7.33
C PRO A 37 11.77 -11.89 5.82
N ALA A 38 11.40 -13.02 5.22
CA ALA A 38 10.96 -13.05 3.84
C ALA A 38 9.73 -12.13 3.66
N GLY A 39 9.64 -11.48 2.50
CA GLY A 39 8.46 -10.68 2.16
C GLY A 39 7.22 -11.57 2.07
N LEU A 40 6.09 -11.06 2.56
CA LEU A 40 4.81 -11.77 2.48
C LEU A 40 4.28 -11.73 1.04
N ALA A 41 4.37 -12.86 0.33
CA ALA A 41 3.86 -13.04 -1.03
C ALA A 41 3.62 -14.53 -1.31
N GLY A 42 2.76 -14.83 -2.30
CA GLY A 42 2.45 -16.20 -2.71
C GLY A 42 1.59 -16.97 -1.72
N TYR A 43 0.69 -16.28 -1.00
CA TYR A 43 -0.24 -16.90 -0.06
C TYR A 43 -1.69 -16.72 -0.51
N ASN A 44 -2.61 -17.52 0.03
CA ASN A 44 -4.04 -17.31 -0.18
C ASN A 44 -4.63 -16.60 1.05
N ALA A 45 -5.14 -15.39 0.84
CA ALA A 45 -5.66 -14.56 1.93
C ALA A 45 -6.87 -15.17 2.65
N LEU A 46 -7.68 -16.00 1.97
CA LEU A 46 -8.82 -16.68 2.59
C LEU A 46 -8.36 -17.81 3.51
N SER A 47 -7.52 -18.73 3.01
CA SER A 47 -7.09 -19.90 3.81
C SER A 47 -6.10 -19.53 4.92
N SER A 48 -5.43 -18.39 4.79
CA SER A 48 -4.51 -17.87 5.81
C SER A 48 -5.21 -17.10 6.94
N ASP A 49 -6.52 -16.83 6.84
CA ASP A 49 -7.30 -16.13 7.86
C ASP A 49 -8.44 -17.02 8.40
N PRO A 50 -8.25 -17.67 9.56
CA PRO A 50 -9.27 -18.51 10.19
C PRO A 50 -10.56 -17.75 10.56
N VAL A 51 -10.46 -16.43 10.84
CA VAL A 51 -11.62 -15.61 11.17
C VAL A 51 -12.48 -15.43 9.92
N MET A 52 -11.84 -15.21 8.77
CA MET A 52 -12.53 -15.08 7.49
C MET A 52 -13.23 -16.38 7.10
N THR A 53 -12.56 -17.54 7.21
CA THR A 53 -13.18 -18.85 6.92
C THR A 53 -14.40 -19.10 7.83
N ALA A 54 -14.25 -18.92 9.14
CA ALA A 54 -15.36 -19.11 10.09
C ALA A 54 -16.51 -18.11 9.88
N THR A 55 -16.25 -16.97 9.24
CA THR A 55 -17.28 -15.99 8.91
C THR A 55 -18.08 -16.42 7.68
N LEU A 56 -17.43 -16.99 6.66
CA LEU A 56 -18.12 -17.53 5.49
C LEU A 56 -19.03 -18.69 5.86
N ASP A 57 -18.56 -19.58 6.73
CA ASP A 57 -19.35 -20.71 7.24
C ASP A 57 -20.61 -20.21 7.97
N ARG A 58 -20.44 -19.23 8.87
CA ARG A 58 -21.56 -18.62 9.62
C ARG A 58 -22.52 -17.84 8.72
N ALA A 59 -22.03 -17.26 7.64
CA ALA A 59 -22.84 -16.54 6.66
C ALA A 59 -23.55 -17.48 5.67
N GLY A 60 -23.32 -18.80 5.73
CA GLY A 60 -23.86 -19.74 4.74
C GLY A 60 -23.33 -19.50 3.33
N ALA A 61 -22.13 -18.93 3.20
CA ALA A 61 -21.56 -18.48 1.93
C ALA A 61 -20.73 -19.57 1.21
N SER A 62 -20.99 -20.86 1.50
CA SER A 62 -20.28 -21.99 0.87
C SER A 62 -20.43 -22.01 -0.65
N TRP A 63 -21.53 -21.45 -1.17
CA TRP A 63 -21.76 -21.29 -2.61
C TRP A 63 -20.71 -20.42 -3.31
N ALA A 64 -20.02 -19.52 -2.58
CA ALA A 64 -19.02 -18.59 -3.10
C ALA A 64 -17.57 -19.03 -2.79
N GLU A 65 -17.39 -20.15 -2.09
CA GLU A 65 -16.10 -20.53 -1.51
C GLU A 65 -15.00 -20.63 -2.57
N ARG A 66 -15.33 -21.18 -3.75
CA ARG A 66 -14.41 -21.28 -4.87
C ARG A 66 -13.98 -19.91 -5.37
N GLU A 67 -14.93 -19.03 -5.70
CA GLU A 67 -14.61 -17.68 -6.20
C GLU A 67 -13.83 -16.84 -5.17
N ILE A 68 -14.19 -16.96 -3.89
CA ILE A 68 -13.49 -16.24 -2.81
C ILE A 68 -12.08 -16.80 -2.61
N SER A 69 -11.88 -18.12 -2.75
CA SER A 69 -10.55 -18.73 -2.68
C SER A 69 -9.66 -18.32 -3.85
N GLU A 70 -10.20 -18.29 -5.08
CA GLU A 70 -9.49 -17.76 -6.25
C GLU A 70 -9.09 -16.29 -6.06
N LEU A 71 -10.00 -15.48 -5.51
CA LEU A 71 -9.72 -14.09 -5.16
C LEU A 71 -8.67 -13.98 -4.05
N GLY A 72 -8.73 -14.83 -3.03
CA GLY A 72 -7.76 -14.88 -1.94
C GLY A 72 -6.34 -15.20 -2.43
N ALA A 73 -6.20 -16.14 -3.37
CA ALA A 73 -4.93 -16.46 -4.02
C ALA A 73 -4.40 -15.30 -4.87
N LEU A 74 -5.28 -14.61 -5.62
CA LEU A 74 -4.90 -13.43 -6.38
C LEU A 74 -4.44 -12.29 -5.48
N ILE A 75 -5.13 -12.07 -4.36
CA ILE A 75 -4.80 -11.01 -3.38
C ILE A 75 -3.38 -11.19 -2.82
N GLY A 76 -3.00 -12.41 -2.47
CA GLY A 76 -1.67 -12.70 -1.95
C GLY A 76 -0.60 -12.92 -3.02
N SER A 77 -0.91 -12.75 -4.30
CA SER A 77 0.06 -12.98 -5.39
C SER A 77 1.09 -11.83 -5.50
N PRO A 78 2.35 -12.13 -5.84
CA PRO A 78 3.36 -11.09 -6.04
C PRO A 78 3.03 -10.17 -7.21
N GLU A 79 2.35 -10.68 -8.25
CA GLU A 79 1.93 -9.89 -9.41
C GLU A 79 0.95 -8.79 -9.00
N LEU A 80 -0.07 -9.12 -8.18
CA LEU A 80 -1.02 -8.14 -7.71
C LEU A 80 -0.36 -7.13 -6.76
N ALA A 81 0.58 -7.57 -5.92
CA ALA A 81 1.34 -6.67 -5.07
C ALA A 81 2.13 -5.63 -5.89
N GLU A 82 2.78 -6.03 -6.98
CA GLU A 82 3.49 -5.11 -7.88
C GLU A 82 2.54 -4.16 -8.62
N LEU A 83 1.42 -4.68 -9.12
CA LEU A 83 0.38 -3.85 -9.74
C LEU A 83 -0.16 -2.80 -8.76
N SER A 84 -0.36 -3.18 -7.50
CA SER A 84 -0.81 -2.27 -6.44
C SER A 84 0.23 -1.20 -6.12
N ARG A 85 1.52 -1.56 -6.04
CA ARG A 85 2.63 -0.60 -5.90
C ARG A 85 2.68 0.38 -7.08
N ALA A 86 2.53 -0.13 -8.30
CA ALA A 86 2.53 0.70 -9.50
C ALA A 86 1.34 1.67 -9.53
N ALA A 87 0.14 1.21 -9.16
CA ALA A 87 -1.05 2.06 -9.08
C ALA A 87 -0.88 3.21 -8.08
N ASN A 88 -0.29 2.94 -6.91
CA ASN A 88 -0.01 3.96 -5.90
C ASN A 88 1.11 4.93 -6.33
N ARG A 89 2.10 4.45 -7.09
CA ARG A 89 3.22 5.28 -7.58
C ARG A 89 2.81 6.18 -8.74
N TYR A 90 1.97 5.69 -9.65
CA TYR A 90 1.57 6.38 -10.86
C TYR A 90 0.10 6.80 -10.78
N VAL A 91 -0.15 7.79 -9.92
CA VAL A 91 -1.51 8.33 -9.74
C VAL A 91 -2.06 8.90 -11.05
N PRO A 92 -3.37 8.73 -11.31
CA PRO A 92 -3.99 9.31 -12.49
C PRO A 92 -3.77 10.81 -12.55
N THR A 93 -3.40 11.32 -13.72
CA THR A 93 -3.32 12.77 -13.95
C THR A 93 -4.56 13.22 -14.71
N LEU A 94 -5.27 14.20 -14.16
CA LEU A 94 -6.38 14.84 -14.85
C LEU A 94 -5.82 15.85 -15.86
N HIS A 95 -6.07 15.60 -17.13
CA HIS A 95 -5.96 16.61 -18.17
C HIS A 95 -7.33 17.26 -18.30
N THR A 96 -7.40 18.59 -18.21
CA THR A 96 -8.66 19.35 -18.35
C THR A 96 -8.80 19.98 -19.74
N HIS A 97 -7.68 20.22 -20.43
CA HIS A 97 -7.62 20.88 -21.73
C HIS A 97 -6.52 20.26 -22.60
N ASP A 98 -6.80 20.14 -23.90
CA ASP A 98 -5.80 19.95 -24.95
C ASP A 98 -5.78 21.21 -25.83
N ARG A 99 -4.74 21.38 -26.67
CA ARG A 99 -4.54 22.56 -27.53
C ARG A 99 -5.70 22.83 -28.49
N THR A 100 -6.57 21.85 -28.75
CA THR A 100 -7.68 21.95 -29.72
C THR A 100 -9.10 21.87 -29.16
N ALA A 101 -9.31 21.53 -27.87
CA ALA A 101 -10.64 21.50 -27.21
C ALA A 101 -10.49 21.09 -25.72
N PRO A 102 -11.48 21.31 -24.83
CA PRO A 102 -11.38 20.86 -23.45
C PRO A 102 -11.49 19.33 -23.37
N CYS A 103 -10.35 18.65 -23.30
CA CYS A 103 -10.28 17.22 -23.01
C CYS A 103 -10.20 17.00 -21.50
N GLN A 104 -11.30 16.60 -20.86
CA GLN A 104 -11.31 16.05 -19.49
C GLN A 104 -10.84 14.58 -19.49
N LEU A 105 -9.63 14.31 -19.97
CA LEU A 105 -9.09 12.96 -20.05
C LEU A 105 -8.25 12.64 -18.80
N MET A 106 -8.66 11.66 -18.02
CA MET A 106 -7.83 11.07 -16.98
C MET A 106 -6.85 10.09 -17.64
N SER A 107 -5.54 10.39 -17.61
CA SER A 107 -4.52 9.48 -18.17
C SER A 107 -3.70 8.82 -17.06
N THR A 108 -3.34 7.55 -17.26
CA THR A 108 -2.28 6.88 -16.51
C THR A 108 -1.15 6.64 -17.51
N ARG A 109 -0.05 7.39 -17.43
CA ARG A 109 0.97 7.40 -18.50
C ARG A 109 1.75 6.07 -18.65
N ARG A 110 1.49 5.04 -17.84
CA ARG A 110 2.21 3.75 -17.95
C ARG A 110 1.59 2.55 -17.23
N CYS A 111 0.33 2.63 -16.78
CA CYS A 111 -0.29 1.52 -16.07
C CYS A 111 -1.03 0.63 -17.05
N ARG A 112 -0.31 -0.37 -17.56
CA ARG A 112 -0.81 -1.50 -18.35
C ARG A 112 -2.21 -1.94 -17.86
N HIS A 113 -3.13 -2.07 -18.81
CA HIS A 113 -4.56 -2.43 -18.69
C HIS A 113 -4.88 -3.75 -17.97
N GLU A 114 -3.88 -4.48 -17.47
CA GLU A 114 -3.98 -5.91 -17.15
C GLU A 114 -4.34 -6.14 -15.66
N GLY A 115 -3.81 -5.31 -14.75
CA GLY A 115 -4.11 -5.45 -13.31
C GLY A 115 -5.51 -5.01 -12.89
N ARG A 116 -6.09 -4.05 -13.61
CA ARG A 116 -7.46 -3.56 -13.33
C ARG A 116 -8.53 -4.54 -13.77
N LEU A 117 -8.23 -5.48 -14.66
CA LEU A 117 -9.24 -6.39 -15.21
C LEU A 117 -9.48 -7.61 -14.31
N VAL A 118 -8.45 -8.15 -13.65
CA VAL A 118 -8.61 -9.44 -12.93
C VAL A 118 -9.37 -9.28 -11.61
N VAL A 119 -8.99 -8.34 -10.74
CA VAL A 119 -9.70 -8.10 -9.47
C VAL A 119 -11.12 -7.59 -9.73
N THR A 120 -11.27 -6.64 -10.64
CA THR A 120 -12.57 -6.05 -10.96
C THR A 120 -13.52 -7.09 -11.55
N ASN A 121 -13.05 -8.01 -12.40
CA ASN A 121 -13.89 -9.07 -12.98
C ASN A 121 -14.32 -10.11 -11.93
N LEU A 122 -13.43 -10.52 -11.01
CA LEU A 122 -13.77 -11.42 -9.90
C LEU A 122 -14.76 -10.76 -8.92
N LEU A 123 -14.55 -9.49 -8.57
CA LEU A 123 -15.47 -8.74 -7.73
C LEU A 123 -16.83 -8.51 -8.39
N HIS A 124 -16.88 -8.26 -9.70
CA HIS A 124 -18.15 -8.19 -10.44
C HIS A 124 -18.87 -9.54 -10.46
N ARG A 125 -18.14 -10.66 -10.66
CA ARG A 125 -18.74 -12.00 -10.62
C ARG A 125 -19.30 -12.36 -9.24
N LEU A 126 -18.58 -12.03 -8.17
CA LEU A 126 -19.08 -12.16 -6.80
C LEU A 126 -20.30 -11.24 -6.57
N GLY A 127 -20.20 -9.95 -6.90
CA GLY A 127 -21.28 -8.98 -6.71
C GLY A 127 -22.58 -9.34 -7.45
N SER A 128 -22.49 -9.88 -8.67
CA SER A 128 -23.66 -10.36 -9.41
C SER A 128 -24.29 -11.61 -8.79
N ALA A 129 -23.50 -12.49 -8.17
CA ALA A 129 -24.02 -13.64 -7.45
C ALA A 129 -24.72 -13.24 -6.14
N TRP A 130 -24.21 -12.22 -5.44
CA TRP A 130 -24.87 -11.60 -4.27
C TRP A 130 -26.21 -10.94 -4.62
N ALA A 131 -26.37 -10.42 -5.84
CA ALA A 131 -27.62 -9.77 -6.28
C ALA A 131 -28.74 -10.75 -6.69
N MET A 132 -28.44 -12.05 -6.87
CA MET A 132 -29.42 -13.05 -7.33
C MET A 132 -30.01 -13.92 -6.21
N HIS A 133 -29.57 -13.73 -4.96
CA HIS A 133 -30.15 -14.44 -3.82
C HIS A 133 -30.99 -13.49 -2.96
N PRO A 134 -32.33 -13.58 -3.03
CA PRO A 134 -33.20 -12.84 -2.12
C PRO A 134 -33.06 -13.44 -0.72
N TRP A 135 -32.78 -12.57 0.25
CA TRP A 135 -33.11 -12.80 1.64
C TRP A 135 -34.62 -12.91 1.81
#